data_AF-A0A258Q837-F1
#
_entry.id   AF-A0A258Q837-F1
#
_cell.length_a   1.000
_cell.length_b   1.000
_cell.length_c   1.000
_cell.angle_alpha   90.00
_cell.angle_beta   90.00
_cell.angle_gamma   90.00
#
_symmetry.space_group_name_H-M   'P 1'
#
loop_
_entity.id
_entity.type
_entity.pdbx_description
1 polymer ?
#
loop_
_entity_poly.entity_id
_entity_poly.type
_entity_poly.pdbx_seq_one_letter_code
_entity_poly.pdbx_strand_id
1 'polypeptide(L)'
;MRHTLFIILMTLVTTCFAGGQREEPLSNSVKALMQKSISDLAAPRLLFDNPAEGEIWLNQMSVRLQKRIPDEKYRIDFLKSVHYEATRAGLDPQVVLGLIQVESGFKKYAVSSVGARGYMQVMPFWVRSIGTQEHNLFDMRLNLRYGCTILRHYLDIERGNYYRALGRYNGSLGKPQYPNLVVNTWRKHWDFVFASR
;
A
#
# COMPACT_ATOMS: atom_id res chain seq x y z
N MET A 1 47.07 -21.43 -19.23
CA MET A 1 45.96 -20.49 -19.48
C MET A 1 44.70 -21.07 -18.83
N ARG A 2 44.26 -20.57 -17.67
CA ARG A 2 42.98 -20.93 -17.04
C ARG A 2 42.14 -19.65 -16.96
N HIS A 3 41.13 -19.54 -17.80
CA HIS A 3 40.16 -18.46 -17.74
C HIS A 3 39.10 -18.80 -16.69
N THR A 4 39.13 -18.11 -15.56
CA THR A 4 38.06 -18.15 -14.56
C THR A 4 36.95 -17.21 -15.03
N LEU A 5 35.79 -17.78 -15.35
CA LEU A 5 34.60 -17.06 -15.77
C LEU A 5 33.95 -16.40 -14.54
N PHE A 6 34.03 -15.08 -14.44
CA PHE A 6 33.27 -14.32 -13.44
C PHE A 6 31.81 -14.22 -13.90
N ILE A 7 30.91 -14.94 -13.23
CA ILE A 7 29.47 -14.76 -13.38
C ILE A 7 29.09 -13.52 -12.58
N ILE A 8 28.83 -12.42 -13.28
CA ILE A 8 28.24 -11.21 -12.69
C ILE A 8 26.75 -11.50 -12.44
N LEU A 9 26.40 -11.72 -11.18
CA LEU A 9 25.02 -11.83 -10.72
C LEU A 9 24.41 -10.41 -10.74
N MET A 10 23.73 -10.05 -11.82
CA MET A 10 22.90 -8.84 -11.87
C MET A 10 21.75 -8.98 -10.87
N THR A 11 21.87 -8.34 -9.71
CA THR A 11 20.76 -8.16 -8.79
C THR A 11 19.72 -7.27 -9.47
N LEU A 12 18.53 -7.82 -9.70
CA LEU A 12 17.39 -7.07 -10.23
C LEU A 12 17.00 -6.01 -9.19
N VAL A 13 17.54 -4.78 -9.35
CA VAL A 13 17.10 -3.62 -8.57
C VAL A 13 15.67 -3.33 -9.01
N THR A 14 14.70 -3.83 -8.26
CA THR A 14 13.31 -3.42 -8.42
C THR A 14 13.24 -1.92 -8.08
N THR A 15 13.06 -1.09 -9.09
CA THR A 15 12.85 0.35 -8.91
C THR A 15 11.58 0.56 -8.11
N CYS A 16 11.71 1.19 -6.94
CA CYS A 16 10.59 1.72 -6.19
C CYS A 16 10.03 2.95 -6.93
N PHE A 17 8.71 2.97 -7.18
CA PHE A 17 8.04 4.04 -7.95
C PHE A 17 7.54 5.21 -7.10
N ALA A 18 8.12 5.45 -5.93
CA ALA A 18 7.77 6.61 -5.11
C ALA A 18 8.22 7.91 -5.81
N GLY A 19 7.24 8.70 -6.26
CA GLY A 19 7.46 10.02 -6.80
C GLY A 19 7.82 11.02 -5.70
N GLY A 20 8.21 12.23 -6.12
CA GLY A 20 8.57 13.31 -5.20
C GLY A 20 7.33 13.98 -4.57
N GLN A 21 6.53 13.22 -3.82
CA GLN A 21 5.39 13.76 -3.06
C GLN A 21 5.86 14.93 -2.18
N ARG A 22 5.14 16.05 -2.26
CA ARG A 22 5.41 17.25 -1.48
C ARG A 22 4.44 17.32 -0.30
N GLU A 23 4.92 17.87 0.81
CA GLU A 23 4.08 18.14 1.98
C GLU A 23 3.08 19.26 1.62
N GLU A 24 1.79 18.95 1.73
CA GLU A 24 0.70 19.90 1.56
C GLU A 24 0.16 20.29 2.95
N PRO A 25 -0.13 21.57 3.23
CA PRO A 25 -0.64 21.97 4.54
C PRO A 25 -2.03 21.37 4.80
N LEU A 26 -2.18 20.71 5.95
CA LEU A 26 -3.46 20.18 6.41
C LEU A 26 -4.18 21.21 7.30
N SER A 27 -5.50 21.35 7.13
CA SER A 27 -6.29 22.07 8.13
C SER A 27 -6.27 21.33 9.47
N ASN A 28 -6.45 22.05 10.57
CA ASN A 28 -6.45 21.46 11.91
C ASN A 28 -7.49 20.35 12.07
N SER A 29 -8.67 20.51 11.45
CA SER A 29 -9.74 19.50 11.49
C SER A 29 -9.34 18.24 10.72
N VAL A 30 -8.78 18.37 9.52
CA VAL A 30 -8.29 17.23 8.73
C VAL A 30 -7.16 16.52 9.47
N LYS A 31 -6.22 17.28 10.02
CA LYS A 31 -5.11 16.73 10.81
C LYS A 31 -5.61 15.90 11.99
N ALA A 32 -6.58 16.41 12.75
CA ALA A 32 -7.15 15.72 13.91
C ALA A 32 -7.89 14.42 13.50
N LEU A 33 -8.65 14.46 12.40
CA LEU A 33 -9.33 13.27 11.85
C LEU A 33 -8.33 12.19 11.43
N MET A 34 -7.27 12.59 10.72
CA MET A 34 -6.22 11.67 10.29
C MET A 34 -5.46 11.09 11.50
N GLN A 35 -5.11 11.92 12.50
CA GLN A 35 -4.46 11.46 13.74
C GLN A 35 -5.32 10.41 14.47
N LYS A 36 -6.63 10.63 14.56
CA LYS A 36 -7.58 9.65 15.13
C LYS A 36 -7.58 8.33 14.34
N SER A 37 -7.49 8.38 13.01
CA SER A 37 -7.37 7.17 12.19
C SER A 37 -6.09 6.39 12.48
N ILE A 38 -4.96 7.09 12.68
CA ILE A 38 -3.65 6.48 12.94
C ILE A 38 -3.59 5.82 14.33
N SER A 39 -4.15 6.45 15.37
CA SER A 39 -4.00 6.02 16.77
C SER A 39 -4.83 4.80 17.18
N ASP A 40 -5.75 4.33 16.34
CA ASP A 40 -6.64 3.19 16.64
C ASP A 40 -5.94 1.83 16.56
N LEU A 41 -5.38 1.31 17.66
CA LEU A 41 -4.55 0.09 17.67
C LEU A 41 -5.31 -1.25 17.59
N ALA A 42 -6.56 -1.28 17.14
CA ALA A 42 -7.33 -2.52 17.02
C ALA A 42 -6.62 -3.58 16.16
N ALA A 43 -6.68 -4.84 16.62
CA ALA A 43 -6.08 -5.97 15.91
C ALA A 43 -6.80 -6.23 14.57
N PRO A 44 -6.07 -6.42 13.46
CA PRO A 44 -6.67 -6.69 12.16
C PRO A 44 -7.52 -7.97 12.17
N ARG A 45 -8.73 -7.84 11.63
CA ARG A 45 -9.64 -8.94 11.34
C ARG A 45 -10.19 -8.77 9.93
N LEU A 46 -10.62 -9.86 9.30
CA LEU A 46 -11.35 -9.74 8.05
C LEU A 46 -12.71 -9.06 8.31
N LEU A 47 -13.08 -8.12 7.44
CA LEU A 47 -14.28 -7.29 7.56
C LEU A 47 -15.23 -7.60 6.40
N PHE A 48 -15.66 -8.86 6.31
CA PHE A 48 -16.71 -9.29 5.38
C PHE A 48 -18.01 -9.50 6.15
N ASP A 49 -19.14 -9.23 5.49
CA ASP A 49 -20.47 -9.54 6.03
C ASP A 49 -20.66 -11.06 6.17
N ASN A 50 -20.06 -11.83 5.26
CA ASN A 50 -20.07 -13.28 5.23
C ASN A 50 -18.66 -13.85 5.50
N PRO A 51 -18.45 -14.62 6.57
CA PRO A 51 -17.14 -15.24 6.85
C PRO A 51 -16.60 -16.13 5.73
N ALA A 52 -17.48 -16.84 5.01
CA ALA A 52 -17.05 -17.72 3.90
C ALA A 52 -16.45 -16.92 2.74
N GLU A 53 -17.00 -15.74 2.46
CA GLU A 53 -16.46 -14.81 1.45
C GLU A 53 -15.06 -14.33 1.82
N GLY A 54 -14.83 -14.08 3.11
CA GLY A 54 -13.50 -13.70 3.60
C GLY A 54 -12.45 -14.79 3.41
N GLU A 55 -12.81 -16.05 3.68
CA GLU A 55 -11.91 -17.18 3.45
C GLU A 55 -11.64 -17.39 1.95
N ILE A 56 -12.64 -17.25 1.08
CA ILE A 56 -12.45 -17.33 -0.37
C ILE A 56 -11.47 -16.24 -0.85
N TRP A 57 -11.71 -14.99 -0.44
CA TRP A 57 -10.83 -13.87 -0.78
C TRP A 57 -9.40 -14.12 -0.29
N LEU A 58 -9.25 -14.54 0.97
CA LEU A 58 -7.94 -14.76 1.60
C LEU A 58 -7.16 -15.85 0.88
N ASN A 59 -7.81 -16.98 0.57
CA ASN A 59 -7.18 -18.09 -0.15
C ASN A 59 -6.72 -17.66 -1.55
N GLN A 60 -7.57 -16.96 -2.30
CA GLN A 60 -7.21 -16.50 -3.64
C GLN A 60 -6.06 -15.49 -3.62
N MET A 61 -6.09 -14.50 -2.71
CA MET A 61 -5.02 -13.51 -2.60
C MET A 61 -3.72 -14.14 -2.10
N SER A 62 -3.79 -15.12 -1.19
CA SER A 62 -2.63 -15.86 -0.68
C SER A 62 -1.89 -16.58 -1.81
N VAL A 63 -2.61 -17.28 -2.68
CA VAL A 63 -2.01 -17.96 -3.85
C VAL A 63 -1.30 -16.95 -4.78
N ARG A 64 -1.95 -15.82 -5.08
CA ARG A 64 -1.37 -14.78 -5.95
C ARG A 64 -0.11 -14.14 -5.36
N LEU A 65 -0.02 -14.07 -4.04
CA LEU A 65 1.07 -13.41 -3.33
C LEU A 65 2.22 -14.35 -2.93
N GLN A 66 2.02 -15.68 -3.02
CA GLN A 66 2.98 -16.72 -2.60
C GLN A 66 4.41 -16.49 -3.13
N LYS A 67 4.57 -16.10 -4.40
CA LYS A 67 5.91 -15.86 -4.99
C LYS A 67 6.65 -14.66 -4.39
N ARG A 68 5.91 -13.68 -3.85
CA ARG A 68 6.48 -12.44 -3.31
C ARG A 68 6.62 -12.49 -1.79
N ILE A 69 5.73 -13.21 -1.11
CA ILE A 69 5.80 -13.48 0.32
C ILE A 69 5.67 -15.00 0.52
N PRO A 70 6.77 -15.77 0.49
CA PRO A 70 6.71 -17.24 0.58
C PRO A 70 6.22 -17.76 1.93
N ASP A 71 6.58 -17.08 3.02
CA ASP A 71 6.12 -17.43 4.36
C ASP A 71 4.60 -17.28 4.47
N GLU A 72 3.90 -18.40 4.65
CA GLU A 72 2.45 -18.44 4.62
C GLU A 72 1.82 -17.69 5.78
N LYS A 73 2.32 -17.88 6.99
CA LYS A 73 1.78 -17.22 8.18
C LYS A 73 1.86 -15.70 8.03
N TYR A 74 3.03 -15.20 7.64
CA TYR A 74 3.24 -13.77 7.39
C TYR A 74 2.41 -13.25 6.22
N ARG A 75 2.27 -14.04 5.15
CA ARG A 75 1.41 -13.68 3.99
C ARG A 75 -0.06 -13.54 4.39
N ILE A 76 -0.58 -14.45 5.21
CA ILE A 76 -1.95 -14.39 5.72
C ILE A 76 -2.13 -13.19 6.65
N ASP A 77 -1.19 -12.95 7.56
CA ASP A 77 -1.22 -11.79 8.46
C ASP A 77 -1.16 -10.47 7.69
N PHE A 78 -0.35 -10.42 6.64
CA PHE A 78 -0.26 -9.28 5.71
C PHE A 78 -1.60 -9.04 5.01
N LEU A 79 -2.21 -10.07 4.41
CA LEU A 79 -3.48 -9.94 3.70
C LEU A 79 -4.63 -9.52 4.62
N LYS A 80 -4.71 -10.07 5.83
CA LYS A 80 -5.67 -9.63 6.86
C LYS A 80 -5.46 -8.16 7.22
N SER A 81 -4.21 -7.73 7.35
CA SER A 81 -3.87 -6.33 7.67
C SER A 81 -4.23 -5.39 6.52
N VAL A 82 -3.94 -5.76 5.26
CA VAL A 82 -4.33 -4.98 4.08
C VAL A 82 -5.84 -4.85 4.00
N HIS A 83 -6.57 -5.97 4.14
CA HIS A 83 -8.02 -5.97 4.10
C HIS A 83 -8.60 -5.05 5.17
N TYR A 84 -8.14 -5.21 6.42
CA TYR A 84 -8.62 -4.43 7.55
C TYR A 84 -8.37 -2.93 7.37
N GLU A 85 -7.14 -2.52 7.07
CA GLU A 85 -6.77 -1.10 6.96
C GLU A 85 -7.41 -0.44 5.72
N ALA A 86 -7.55 -1.16 4.61
CA ALA A 86 -8.27 -0.66 3.44
C ALA A 86 -9.76 -0.46 3.74
N THR A 87 -10.41 -1.48 4.28
CA THR A 87 -11.86 -1.46 4.53
C THR A 87 -12.25 -0.39 5.54
N ARG A 88 -11.52 -0.26 6.66
CA ARG A 88 -11.79 0.79 7.67
C ARG A 88 -11.56 2.20 7.12
N ALA A 89 -10.66 2.36 6.15
CA ALA A 89 -10.45 3.62 5.46
C ALA A 89 -11.46 3.84 4.32
N GLY A 90 -12.42 2.94 4.09
CA GLY A 90 -13.37 3.05 2.97
C GLY A 90 -12.68 2.94 1.60
N LEU A 91 -11.67 2.09 1.51
CA LEU A 91 -10.92 1.77 0.30
C LEU A 91 -11.14 0.30 -0.08
N ASP A 92 -11.16 0.05 -1.38
CA ASP A 92 -11.13 -1.29 -1.95
C ASP A 92 -9.76 -1.98 -1.63
N PRO A 93 -9.74 -3.15 -0.97
CA PRO A 93 -8.51 -3.88 -0.67
C PRO A 93 -7.68 -4.28 -1.90
N GLN A 94 -8.33 -4.58 -3.03
CA GLN A 94 -7.65 -4.91 -4.27
C GLN A 94 -6.92 -3.69 -4.85
N VAL A 95 -7.47 -2.47 -4.73
CA VAL A 95 -6.75 -1.23 -5.10
C VAL A 95 -5.47 -1.07 -4.27
N VAL A 96 -5.57 -1.30 -2.95
CA VAL A 96 -4.42 -1.19 -2.05
C VAL A 96 -3.34 -2.23 -2.38
N LEU A 97 -3.71 -3.47 -2.71
CA LEU A 97 -2.76 -4.48 -3.19
C LEU A 97 -2.06 -4.06 -4.49
N GLY A 98 -2.81 -3.48 -5.44
CA GLY A 98 -2.26 -2.93 -6.68
C GLY A 98 -1.26 -1.80 -6.43
N LEU A 99 -1.59 -0.88 -5.52
CA LEU A 99 -0.70 0.21 -5.10
C LEU A 99 0.58 -0.33 -4.45
N ILE A 100 0.47 -1.25 -3.49
CA ILE A 100 1.65 -1.86 -2.81
C ILE A 100 2.56 -2.57 -3.81
N GLN A 101 1.98 -3.25 -4.81
CA GLN A 101 2.77 -3.90 -5.84
C GLN A 101 3.62 -2.90 -6.63
N VAL A 102 3.05 -1.74 -7.00
CA VAL A 102 3.77 -0.70 -7.74
C VAL A 102 4.80 0.00 -6.85
N GLU A 103 4.44 0.29 -5.61
CA GLU A 103 5.28 1.06 -4.70
C GLU A 103 6.50 0.28 -4.22
N SER A 104 6.31 -0.94 -3.71
CA SER A 104 7.37 -1.71 -3.06
C SER A 104 7.58 -3.09 -3.65
N GLY A 105 6.67 -3.57 -4.50
CA GLY A 105 6.65 -4.97 -4.90
C GLY A 105 6.48 -5.91 -3.71
N PHE A 106 5.77 -5.47 -2.67
CA PHE A 106 5.58 -6.18 -1.39
C PHE A 106 6.85 -6.34 -0.55
N LYS A 107 7.77 -5.38 -0.60
CA LYS A 107 8.99 -5.37 0.22
C LYS A 107 8.81 -4.52 1.48
N LYS A 108 8.75 -5.18 2.65
CA LYS A 108 8.59 -4.54 3.97
C LYS A 108 9.61 -3.42 4.23
N TYR A 109 10.86 -3.62 3.82
CA TYR A 109 11.97 -2.69 4.09
C TYR A 109 12.36 -1.86 2.86
N ALA A 110 11.45 -1.67 1.90
CA ALA A 110 11.72 -0.82 0.74
C ALA A 110 11.95 0.64 1.18
N VAL A 111 12.98 1.26 0.60
CA VAL A 111 13.29 2.69 0.76
C VAL A 111 13.52 3.27 -0.62
N SER A 112 12.80 4.34 -0.98
CA SER A 112 13.01 5.05 -2.24
C SER A 112 14.20 6.00 -2.19
N SER A 113 14.66 6.47 -3.35
CA SER A 113 15.72 7.49 -3.44
C SER A 113 15.33 8.82 -2.79
N VAL A 114 14.03 9.11 -2.68
CA VAL A 114 13.49 10.31 -2.03
C VAL A 114 13.06 10.07 -0.58
N GLY A 115 13.34 8.88 -0.04
CA GLY A 115 13.17 8.57 1.38
C GLY A 115 11.81 8.01 1.79
N ALA A 116 10.94 7.65 0.83
CA ALA A 116 9.69 6.94 1.10
C ALA A 116 9.96 5.53 1.66
N ARG A 117 9.09 5.01 2.54
CA ARG A 117 9.37 3.79 3.32
C ARG A 117 8.24 2.77 3.31
N GLY A 118 8.63 1.50 3.31
CA GLY A 118 7.75 0.35 3.56
C GLY A 118 6.82 -0.03 2.41
N TYR A 119 5.79 -0.82 2.70
CA TYR A 119 4.90 -1.42 1.70
C TYR A 119 4.22 -0.40 0.78
N MET A 120 3.66 0.66 1.35
CA MET A 120 2.93 1.71 0.65
C MET A 120 3.77 2.96 0.40
N GLN A 121 5.10 2.88 0.62
CA GLN A 121 6.05 3.96 0.39
C GLN A 121 5.59 5.30 0.99
N VAL A 122 5.33 5.28 2.29
CA VAL A 122 4.90 6.47 3.03
C VAL A 122 6.10 7.39 3.24
N MET A 123 5.92 8.67 2.95
CA MET A 123 6.96 9.68 3.21
C MET A 123 7.08 9.99 4.71
N PRO A 124 8.29 10.16 5.27
CA PRO A 124 8.50 10.43 6.69
C PRO A 124 7.82 11.70 7.21
N PHE A 125 7.52 12.69 6.36
CA PHE A 125 6.81 13.89 6.80
C PHE A 125 5.42 13.58 7.34
N TRP A 126 4.72 12.58 6.79
CA TRP A 126 3.41 12.16 7.30
C TRP A 126 3.45 11.73 8.76
N VAL A 127 4.54 11.10 9.21
CA VAL A 127 4.70 10.76 10.63
C VAL A 127 4.74 12.02 11.50
N ARG A 128 5.43 13.06 11.05
CA ARG A 128 5.47 14.35 11.76
C ARG A 128 4.13 15.08 11.70
N SER A 129 3.40 14.96 10.59
CA SER A 129 2.15 15.69 10.39
C SER A 129 0.96 15.03 11.09
N ILE A 130 0.84 13.69 11.08
CA ILE A 130 -0.39 13.00 11.54
C ILE A 130 -0.13 11.82 12.49
N GLY A 131 1.10 11.64 13.00
CA GLY A 131 1.39 10.60 13.99
C GLY A 131 2.35 11.04 15.08
N THR A 132 3.13 10.08 15.60
CA THR A 132 4.09 10.30 16.69
C THR A 132 5.52 9.95 16.23
N GLN A 133 6.55 10.51 16.87
CA GLN A 133 7.94 10.34 16.42
C GLN A 133 8.44 8.89 16.55
N GLU A 134 7.81 8.09 17.42
CA GLU A 134 8.13 6.69 17.68
C GLU A 134 7.57 5.76 16.59
N HIS A 135 6.66 6.25 15.74
CA HIS A 135 6.05 5.47 14.68
C HIS A 135 7.06 5.03 13.62
N ASN A 136 7.30 3.72 13.54
CA ASN A 136 8.19 3.11 12.56
C ASN A 136 7.44 2.71 11.27
N LEU A 137 7.73 3.39 10.15
CA LEU A 137 7.13 3.09 8.84
C LEU A 137 7.56 1.75 8.22
N PHE A 138 8.47 0.99 8.85
CA PHE A 138 8.75 -0.40 8.49
C PHE A 138 7.88 -1.40 9.26
N ASP A 139 7.13 -0.96 10.27
CA ASP A 139 6.08 -1.80 10.85
C ASP A 139 4.97 -2.01 9.82
N MET A 140 4.55 -3.27 9.66
CA MET A 140 3.60 -3.65 8.61
C MET A 140 2.24 -2.98 8.80
N ARG A 141 1.69 -3.04 10.01
CA ARG A 141 0.33 -2.54 10.28
C ARG A 141 0.32 -1.03 10.22
N LEU A 142 1.32 -0.40 10.82
CA LEU A 142 1.46 1.04 10.82
C LEU A 142 1.64 1.59 9.40
N ASN A 143 2.50 0.98 8.58
CA ASN A 143 2.71 1.42 7.21
C ASN A 143 1.42 1.35 6.37
N LEU A 144 0.68 0.23 6.47
CA LEU A 144 -0.59 0.05 5.79
C LEU A 144 -1.63 1.07 6.24
N ARG A 145 -1.69 1.35 7.54
CA ARG A 145 -2.60 2.34 8.11
C ARG A 145 -2.33 3.75 7.62
N TYR A 146 -1.06 4.17 7.63
CA TYR A 146 -0.68 5.48 7.09
C TYR A 146 -1.05 5.56 5.61
N GLY A 147 -0.63 4.58 4.81
CA GLY A 147 -0.90 4.59 3.38
C GLY A 147 -2.40 4.61 3.06
N CYS A 148 -3.22 3.82 3.75
CA CYS A 148 -4.68 3.83 3.58
C CYS A 148 -5.30 5.15 4.02
N THR A 149 -4.88 5.72 5.16
CA THR A 149 -5.37 7.01 5.65
C THR A 149 -5.04 8.15 4.67
N ILE A 150 -3.82 8.17 4.14
CA ILE A 150 -3.35 9.17 3.17
C ILE A 150 -4.08 9.01 1.83
N LEU A 151 -4.24 7.79 1.34
CA LEU A 151 -4.95 7.53 0.08
C LEU A 151 -6.43 7.93 0.20
N ARG A 152 -7.09 7.61 1.32
CA ARG A 152 -8.47 8.05 1.59
C ARG A 152 -8.57 9.57 1.58
N HIS A 153 -7.67 10.25 2.28
CA HIS A 153 -7.63 11.71 2.31
C HIS A 153 -7.56 12.32 0.90
N TYR A 154 -6.68 11.82 0.03
CA TYR A 154 -6.60 12.31 -1.34
C TYR A 154 -7.80 11.92 -2.19
N LEU A 155 -8.40 10.76 -1.93
CA LEU A 155 -9.61 10.34 -2.61
C LEU A 155 -10.81 11.22 -2.23
N ASP A 156 -10.88 11.72 -0.99
CA ASP A 156 -11.89 12.71 -0.57
C ASP A 156 -11.69 14.06 -1.26
N ILE A 157 -10.46 14.57 -1.29
CA ILE A 157 -10.12 15.82 -2.02
C ILE A 157 -10.52 15.71 -3.49
N GLU A 158 -10.27 14.55 -4.09
CA GLU A 158 -10.50 14.30 -5.51
C GLU A 158 -11.89 13.70 -5.80
N ARG A 159 -12.81 13.74 -4.83
CA ARG A 159 -14.23 13.36 -4.98
C ARG A 159 -14.41 11.95 -5.57
N GLY A 160 -13.61 10.99 -5.10
CA GLY A 160 -13.64 9.60 -5.56
C GLY A 160 -12.86 9.34 -6.84
N ASN A 161 -12.19 10.34 -7.43
CA ASN A 161 -11.38 10.14 -8.63
C ASN A 161 -10.02 9.49 -8.28
N TYR A 162 -9.95 8.16 -8.40
CA TYR A 162 -8.74 7.39 -8.15
C TYR A 162 -7.53 7.84 -8.97
N TYR A 163 -7.73 8.22 -10.24
CA TYR A 163 -6.63 8.67 -11.09
C TYR A 163 -5.94 9.90 -10.49
N ARG A 164 -6.73 10.89 -10.06
CA ARG A 164 -6.19 12.11 -9.44
C ARG A 164 -5.66 11.86 -8.04
N ALA A 165 -6.34 11.04 -7.24
CA ALA A 165 -5.91 10.69 -5.89
C ALA A 165 -4.55 9.97 -5.88
N LEU A 166 -4.35 9.01 -6.79
CA LEU A 166 -3.07 8.33 -6.98
C LEU A 166 -1.97 9.28 -7.47
N GLY A 167 -2.33 10.23 -8.35
CA GLY A 167 -1.42 11.30 -8.76
C GLY A 167 -0.95 12.14 -7.58
N ARG A 168 -1.83 12.49 -6.64
CA ARG A 168 -1.43 13.19 -5.39
C ARG A 168 -0.60 12.32 -4.47
N TYR A 169 -1.02 11.08 -4.25
CA TYR A 169 -0.33 10.12 -3.39
C TYR A 169 1.14 9.99 -3.78
N ASN A 170 1.41 9.93 -5.09
CA ASN A 170 2.76 9.84 -5.63
C ASN A 170 3.50 11.18 -5.79
N GLY A 171 2.77 12.30 -5.89
CA GLY A 171 3.36 13.60 -6.25
C GLY A 171 3.47 13.85 -7.76
N SER A 172 2.70 13.14 -8.57
CA SER A 172 2.63 13.25 -10.04
C SER A 172 1.27 13.75 -10.53
N LEU A 173 0.59 14.60 -9.75
CA LEU A 173 -0.74 15.12 -10.07
C LEU A 173 -0.82 15.67 -11.51
N GLY A 174 -1.83 15.23 -12.26
CA GLY A 174 -2.04 15.58 -13.66
C GLY A 174 -1.28 14.71 -14.67
N LYS A 175 -0.35 13.86 -14.22
CA LYS A 175 0.41 12.95 -15.09
C LYS A 175 -0.22 11.54 -15.11
N PRO A 176 -0.43 10.93 -16.29
CA PRO A 176 -1.13 9.65 -16.40
C PRO A 176 -0.31 8.42 -16.05
N GLN A 177 1.01 8.51 -16.14
CA GLN A 177 1.88 7.33 -16.15
C GLN A 177 1.75 6.51 -14.86
N TYR A 178 1.86 7.17 -13.71
CA TYR A 178 1.79 6.49 -12.41
C TYR A 178 0.37 6.00 -12.07
N PRO A 179 -0.71 6.83 -12.17
CA PRO A 179 -2.05 6.34 -11.88
C PRO A 179 -2.47 5.17 -12.77
N ASN A 180 -2.15 5.22 -14.07
CA ASN A 180 -2.44 4.13 -14.99
C ASN A 180 -1.66 2.86 -14.64
N LEU A 181 -0.40 2.99 -14.21
CA LEU A 181 0.39 1.85 -13.77
C LEU A 181 -0.26 1.15 -12.57
N VAL A 182 -0.73 1.90 -11.57
CA VAL A 182 -1.41 1.34 -10.39
C VAL A 182 -2.74 0.70 -10.77
N VAL A 183 -3.59 1.39 -11.54
CA VAL A 183 -4.90 0.87 -11.96
C VAL A 183 -4.74 -0.39 -12.81
N ASN A 184 -3.82 -0.39 -13.77
CA ASN A 184 -3.56 -1.57 -14.60
C ASN A 184 -3.01 -2.74 -13.77
N THR A 185 -2.13 -2.46 -12.81
CA THR A 185 -1.58 -3.49 -11.89
C THR A 185 -2.68 -4.10 -11.02
N TRP A 186 -3.54 -3.25 -10.45
CA TRP A 186 -4.72 -3.67 -9.70
C TRP A 186 -5.63 -4.57 -10.55
N ARG A 187 -6.10 -4.08 -11.70
CA ARG A 187 -7.03 -4.80 -12.57
C ARG A 187 -6.47 -6.11 -13.10
N LYS A 188 -5.17 -6.14 -13.41
CA LYS A 188 -4.52 -7.32 -13.98
C LYS A 188 -4.23 -8.41 -12.95
N HIS A 189 -3.89 -8.04 -11.71
CA HIS A 189 -3.34 -8.99 -10.74
C HIS A 189 -4.22 -9.22 -9.52
N TRP A 190 -5.04 -8.24 -9.15
CA TRP A 190 -5.69 -8.22 -7.84
C TRP A 190 -7.21 -8.18 -7.93
N ASP A 191 -7.77 -7.85 -9.09
CA ASP A 191 -9.22 -7.85 -9.32
C ASP A 191 -9.85 -9.18 -8.85
N PHE A 192 -10.93 -9.04 -8.11
CA PHE A 192 -11.67 -10.13 -7.52
C PHE A 192 -13.10 -9.68 -7.29
N VAL A 193 -14.02 -10.44 -7.86
CA VAL A 193 -15.46 -10.23 -7.72
C VAL A 193 -16.01 -11.56 -7.24
N PHE A 194 -16.84 -11.54 -6.20
CA PHE A 194 -17.60 -12.72 -5.84
C PHE A 194 -18.50 -13.05 -7.02
N ALA A 195 -18.51 -14.31 -7.48
CA ALA A 195 -19.48 -14.71 -8.48
C ALA A 195 -20.88 -14.32 -7.98
N SER A 196 -21.53 -13.42 -8.70
CA SER A 196 -22.91 -13.04 -8.44
C SER A 196 -23.74 -14.33 -8.45
N ARG A 197 -24.51 -14.55 -7.37
CA ARG A 197 -25.58 -15.54 -7.42
C ARG A 197 -26.60 -15.16 -8.49
#